data_AF-A0A605SFE7-F1
#
_entry.id   AF-A0A605SFE7-F1
#
_cell.length_a   1.000
_cell.length_b   1.000
_cell.length_c   1.000
_cell.angle_alpha   90.00
_cell.angle_beta   90.00
_cell.angle_gamma   90.00
#
_symmetry.space_group_name_H-M   'P 1'
#
loop_
_entity.id
_entity.type
_entity.pdbx_description
1 polymer ?
#
loop_
_entity_poly.entity_id
_entity_poly.type
_entity_poly.pdbx_seq_one_letter_code
_entity_poly.pdbx_strand_id
1 'polypeptide(L)'
;KITFNNLNAAEYIIEDYKIHHGKVSRIYSEFNQMGKNSSLSVLSSFRTIFVKLSTQYTGDELFFKIIDSSVEMVRKSANFTQIPLEELELCVSILAVDAFIRCKIFRDPNGVNDVVTKGHSS
;
A
#
# COMPACT_ATOMS: atom_id res chain seq x y z
N LYS A 1 -7.38 13.07 2.31
CA LYS A 1 -7.47 11.65 1.89
C LYS A 1 -8.05 10.74 2.98
N ILE A 2 -7.57 10.84 4.22
CA ILE A 2 -8.05 10.06 5.38
C ILE A 2 -9.58 10.20 5.56
N THR A 3 -10.08 11.43 5.77
CA THR A 3 -11.51 11.72 5.94
C THR A 3 -12.36 11.24 4.74
N PHE A 4 -11.86 11.48 3.52
CA PHE A 4 -12.57 11.10 2.28
C PHE A 4 -12.76 9.58 2.13
N ASN A 5 -11.85 8.78 2.69
CA ASN A 5 -11.90 7.32 2.61
C ASN A 5 -12.38 6.68 3.93
N ASN A 6 -12.86 7.45 4.90
CA ASN A 6 -13.33 6.97 6.20
C ASN A 6 -12.28 6.12 6.97
N LEU A 7 -11.06 6.65 7.06
CA LEU A 7 -9.91 5.99 7.70
C LEU A 7 -9.66 6.50 9.14
N ASN A 8 -10.64 6.37 10.03
CA ASN A 8 -10.57 6.99 11.36
C ASN A 8 -9.58 6.26 12.30
N ALA A 9 -9.59 4.93 12.30
CA ALA A 9 -8.67 4.13 13.11
C ALA A 9 -7.30 4.00 12.41
N ALA A 10 -7.30 3.84 11.09
CA ALA A 10 -6.08 3.75 10.30
C ALA A 10 -5.29 5.08 10.28
N GLU A 11 -5.94 6.22 10.59
CA GLU A 11 -5.27 7.52 10.72
C GLU A 11 -4.07 7.47 11.66
N TYR A 12 -4.19 6.82 12.83
CA TYR A 12 -3.08 6.72 13.79
C TYR A 12 -1.85 6.04 13.18
N ILE A 13 -2.05 4.93 12.47
CA ILE A 13 -0.97 4.20 11.79
C ILE A 13 -0.37 5.01 10.64
N ILE A 14 -1.23 5.68 9.87
CA ILE A 14 -0.80 6.52 8.75
C ILE A 14 0.06 7.68 9.26
N GLU A 15 -0.37 8.35 10.31
CA GLU A 15 0.34 9.49 10.90
C GLU A 15 1.66 9.07 11.56
N ASP A 16 1.69 7.91 12.23
CA ASP A 16 2.91 7.38 12.85
C ASP A 16 3.97 7.02 11.81
N TYR A 17 3.57 6.36 10.72
CA TYR A 17 4.53 5.80 9.77
C TYR A 17 4.79 6.66 8.53
N LYS A 18 4.03 7.73 8.28
CA LYS A 18 4.30 8.63 7.14
C LYS A 18 5.70 9.24 7.17
N ILE A 19 6.30 9.37 8.35
CA ILE A 19 7.68 9.87 8.53
C ILE A 19 8.69 9.03 7.76
N HIS A 20 8.39 7.74 7.50
CA HIS A 20 9.26 6.83 6.77
C HIS A 20 9.15 6.96 5.25
N HIS A 21 8.20 7.72 4.71
CA HIS A 21 7.98 7.89 3.27
C HIS A 21 9.26 8.33 2.51
N GLY A 22 10.03 9.26 3.08
CA GLY A 22 11.30 9.70 2.49
C GLY A 22 12.34 8.57 2.43
N LYS A 23 12.44 7.77 3.49
CA LYS A 23 13.34 6.60 3.55
C LYS A 23 12.93 5.54 2.53
N VAL A 24 11.63 5.21 2.44
CA VAL A 24 11.10 4.26 1.46
C VAL A 24 11.36 4.75 0.03
N SER A 25 11.13 6.04 -0.24
CA SER A 25 11.45 6.65 -1.54
C SER A 25 12.91 6.46 -1.94
N ARG A 26 13.83 6.69 -0.99
CA ARG A 26 15.27 6.50 -1.24
C ARG A 26 15.62 5.05 -1.55
N ILE A 27 15.09 4.09 -0.78
CA ILE A 27 15.28 2.65 -1.02
C ILE A 27 14.81 2.28 -2.42
N TYR A 28 13.64 2.76 -2.84
CA TYR A 28 13.13 2.57 -4.20
C TYR A 28 14.04 3.17 -5.27
N SER A 29 14.56 4.38 -5.06
CA SER A 29 15.51 5.01 -5.99
C SER A 29 16.80 4.20 -6.13
N GLU A 30 17.33 3.66 -5.04
CA GLU A 30 18.52 2.81 -5.05
C GLU A 30 18.26 1.51 -5.83
N PHE A 31 17.14 0.83 -5.61
CA PHE A 31 16.77 -0.36 -6.40
C PHE A 31 16.58 -0.06 -7.89
N ASN A 32 15.90 1.04 -8.21
CA ASN A 32 15.66 1.44 -9.59
C ASN A 32 16.97 1.74 -10.32
N GLN A 33 17.95 2.37 -9.66
CA GLN A 33 19.30 2.61 -10.21
C GLN A 33 20.06 1.31 -10.50
N MET A 34 19.77 0.23 -9.75
CA MET A 34 20.31 -1.10 -9.99
C MET A 34 19.56 -1.87 -11.08
N GLY A 35 18.62 -1.25 -11.79
CA GLY A 35 17.76 -1.90 -12.79
C GLY A 35 16.76 -2.88 -12.19
N LYS A 36 16.50 -2.82 -10.88
CA LYS A 36 15.52 -3.67 -10.19
C LYS A 36 14.18 -2.96 -10.16
N ASN A 37 13.13 -3.60 -10.69
CA ASN A 37 11.75 -3.07 -10.71
C ASN A 37 11.03 -3.18 -9.35
N SER A 38 11.77 -3.23 -8.24
CA SER A 38 11.24 -3.53 -6.91
C SER A 38 10.17 -2.53 -6.45
N SER A 39 10.35 -1.24 -6.74
CA SER A 39 9.37 -0.20 -6.39
C SER A 39 8.03 -0.41 -7.10
N LEU A 40 8.07 -0.68 -8.40
CA LEU A 40 6.89 -0.98 -9.22
C LEU A 40 6.21 -2.27 -8.75
N SER A 41 6.98 -3.33 -8.51
CA SER A 41 6.45 -4.61 -8.04
C SER A 41 5.74 -4.48 -6.69
N VAL A 42 6.35 -3.80 -5.71
CA VAL A 42 5.75 -3.61 -4.38
C VAL A 42 4.45 -2.80 -4.48
N LEU A 43 4.48 -1.65 -5.14
CA LEU A 43 3.30 -0.79 -5.28
C LEU A 43 2.18 -1.46 -6.09
N SER A 44 2.53 -2.26 -7.12
CA SER A 44 1.57 -3.03 -7.91
C SER A 44 0.90 -4.13 -7.09
N SER A 45 1.65 -4.80 -6.21
CA SER A 45 1.08 -5.80 -5.29
C SER A 45 0.06 -5.16 -4.34
N PHE A 46 0.39 -4.04 -3.70
CA PHE A 46 -0.57 -3.31 -2.87
C PHE A 46 -1.80 -2.85 -3.66
N ARG A 47 -1.61 -2.32 -4.87
CA ARG A 47 -2.72 -1.94 -5.75
C ARG A 47 -3.64 -3.13 -6.04
N THR A 48 -3.07 -4.28 -6.36
CA THR A 48 -3.81 -5.49 -6.70
C THR A 48 -4.61 -6.01 -5.50
N ILE A 49 -4.00 -6.04 -4.32
CA ILE A 49 -4.66 -6.43 -3.06
C ILE A 49 -5.81 -5.46 -2.76
N PHE A 50 -5.58 -4.14 -2.86
CA PHE A 50 -6.62 -3.13 -2.69
C PHE A 50 -7.79 -3.33 -3.65
N VAL A 51 -7.54 -3.48 -4.95
CA VAL A 51 -8.62 -3.68 -5.95
C VAL A 51 -9.47 -4.90 -5.59
N LYS A 52 -8.85 -6.03 -5.24
CA LYS A 52 -9.56 -7.26 -4.88
C LYS A 52 -10.38 -7.13 -3.60
N LEU A 53 -9.84 -6.47 -2.57
CA LEU A 53 -10.51 -6.33 -1.28
C LEU A 53 -11.55 -5.21 -1.28
N SER A 54 -11.37 -4.17 -2.10
CA SER A 54 -12.29 -3.01 -2.18
C SER A 54 -13.69 -3.35 -2.70
N THR A 55 -13.88 -4.56 -3.23
CA THR A 55 -15.20 -5.07 -3.61
C THR A 55 -16.00 -5.58 -2.41
N GLN A 56 -15.34 -5.83 -1.28
CA GLN A 56 -15.91 -6.45 -0.09
C GLN A 56 -15.81 -5.54 1.15
N TYR A 57 -14.74 -4.75 1.24
CA TYR A 57 -14.42 -3.95 2.42
C TYR A 57 -14.26 -2.48 2.05
N THR A 58 -14.47 -1.58 3.01
CA THR A 58 -14.24 -0.13 2.87
C THR A 58 -13.63 0.44 4.15
N GLY A 59 -13.19 1.72 4.11
CA GLY A 59 -12.68 2.41 5.30
C GLY A 59 -11.53 1.71 5.99
N ASP A 60 -11.53 1.78 7.32
CA ASP A 60 -10.52 1.18 8.20
C ASP A 60 -10.36 -0.33 7.98
N GLU A 61 -11.47 -1.07 7.85
CA GLU A 61 -11.43 -2.52 7.65
C GLU A 61 -10.66 -2.89 6.38
N LEU A 62 -10.90 -2.18 5.29
CA LEU A 62 -10.16 -2.38 4.04
C LEU A 62 -8.66 -2.14 4.24
N PHE A 63 -8.29 -1.10 4.99
CA PHE A 63 -6.88 -0.76 5.23
C PHE A 63 -6.17 -1.89 6.00
N PHE A 64 -6.79 -2.39 7.07
CA PHE A 64 -6.23 -3.49 7.86
C PHE A 64 -6.18 -4.80 7.06
N LYS A 65 -7.22 -5.12 6.28
CA LYS A 65 -7.21 -6.30 5.41
C LYS A 65 -6.12 -6.25 4.34
N ILE A 66 -5.75 -5.07 3.84
CA ILE A 66 -4.62 -4.90 2.93
C ILE A 66 -3.30 -5.25 3.63
N ILE A 67 -3.10 -4.79 4.87
CA ILE A 67 -1.91 -5.13 5.67
C ILE A 67 -1.85 -6.64 5.90
N ASP A 68 -2.91 -7.24 6.44
CA ASP A 68 -2.99 -8.67 6.74
C ASP A 68 -2.69 -9.52 5.49
N SER A 69 -3.35 -9.20 4.37
CA SER A 69 -3.17 -9.91 3.10
C SER A 69 -1.76 -9.76 2.55
N SER A 70 -1.13 -8.60 2.77
CA SER A 70 0.24 -8.34 2.34
C SER A 70 1.25 -9.10 3.21
N VAL A 71 1.05 -9.16 4.53
CA VAL A 71 1.85 -9.99 5.44
C VAL A 71 1.76 -11.46 5.04
N GLU A 72 0.55 -11.97 4.81
CA GLU A 72 0.36 -13.36 4.36
C GLU A 72 1.02 -13.65 3.01
N MET A 73 0.89 -12.72 2.05
CA MET A 73 1.53 -12.85 0.73
C MET A 73 3.06 -12.96 0.87
N VAL A 74 3.68 -12.14 1.72
CA VAL A 74 5.11 -12.19 1.98
C VAL A 74 5.50 -13.51 2.63
N ARG A 75 4.78 -13.96 3.68
CA ARG A 75 5.05 -15.23 4.37
C ARG A 75 4.93 -16.45 3.48
N LYS A 76 4.04 -16.42 2.48
CA LYS A 76 3.83 -17.51 1.51
C LYS A 76 4.81 -17.47 0.33
N SER A 77 5.63 -16.41 0.22
CA SER A 77 6.62 -16.29 -0.85
C SER A 77 7.74 -17.30 -0.69
N ALA A 78 8.12 -17.97 -1.78
CA ALA A 78 9.23 -18.92 -1.80
C ALA A 78 10.59 -18.28 -1.44
N ASN A 79 10.67 -16.96 -1.50
CA ASN A 79 11.90 -16.19 -1.30
C ASN A 79 11.94 -15.51 0.07
N PHE A 80 10.98 -15.79 0.94
CA PHE A 80 10.86 -15.15 2.24
C PHE A 80 11.98 -15.61 3.17
N THR A 81 12.76 -14.65 3.67
CA THR A 81 13.68 -14.88 4.79
C THR A 81 12.92 -14.63 6.09
N GLN A 82 12.91 -15.63 6.97
CA GLN A 82 12.16 -15.56 8.21
C GLN A 82 12.69 -14.43 9.09
N ILE A 83 11.77 -13.55 9.49
CA ILE A 83 11.95 -12.48 10.48
C ILE A 83 10.83 -12.60 11.52
N PRO A 84 10.96 -11.99 12.70
CA PRO A 84 9.88 -11.90 13.68
C PRO A 84 8.59 -11.36 13.04
N LEU A 85 7.44 -11.87 13.49
CA LEU A 85 6.15 -11.47 12.92
C LEU A 85 5.92 -9.97 13.13
N GLU A 86 6.27 -9.46 14.30
CA GLU A 86 6.14 -8.06 14.68
C GLU A 86 6.98 -7.15 13.76
N GLU A 87 8.18 -7.60 13.38
CA GLU A 87 9.05 -6.89 12.46
C GLU A 87 8.48 -6.88 11.03
N LEU A 88 7.93 -8.01 10.59
CA LEU A 88 7.27 -8.11 9.28
C LEU A 88 6.03 -7.21 9.21
N GLU A 89 5.18 -7.25 10.23
CA GLU A 89 3.97 -6.43 10.33
C GLU A 89 4.30 -4.94 10.32
N LEU A 90 5.33 -4.53 11.05
CA LEU A 90 5.84 -3.16 11.03
C LEU A 90 6.29 -2.76 9.61
N CYS A 91 7.10 -3.60 8.96
CA CYS A 91 7.59 -3.32 7.61
C CYS A 91 6.45 -3.19 6.59
N VAL A 92 5.50 -4.13 6.61
CA VAL A 92 4.34 -4.10 5.72
C VAL A 92 3.46 -2.88 5.99
N SER A 93 3.26 -2.52 7.25
CA SER A 93 2.49 -1.33 7.63
C SER A 93 3.11 -0.05 7.08
N ILE A 94 4.43 0.11 7.21
CA ILE A 94 5.16 1.25 6.64
C ILE A 94 4.97 1.31 5.11
N LEU A 95 5.08 0.17 4.42
CA LEU A 95 4.89 0.11 2.97
C LEU A 95 3.44 0.37 2.54
N ALA A 96 2.45 -0.08 3.33
CA ALA A 96 1.04 0.22 3.08
C ALA A 96 0.77 1.73 3.21
N VAL A 97 1.38 2.39 4.20
CA VAL A 97 1.30 3.85 4.36
C VAL A 97 1.97 4.58 3.20
N ASP A 98 3.14 4.13 2.73
CA ASP A 98 3.77 4.69 1.52
C ASP A 98 2.86 4.53 0.28
N ALA A 99 2.27 3.36 0.07
CA ALA A 99 1.31 3.12 -1.01
C ALA A 99 0.05 4.00 -0.89
N PHE A 100 -0.40 4.28 0.34
CA PHE A 100 -1.48 5.22 0.61
C PHE A 100 -1.08 6.65 0.24
N ILE A 101 0.09 7.13 0.67
CA ILE A 101 0.59 8.48 0.35
C ILE A 101 0.72 8.66 -1.17
N ARG A 102 1.18 7.63 -1.88
CA ARG A 102 1.34 7.63 -3.36
C ARG A 102 0.05 7.39 -4.15
N CYS A 103 -1.10 7.35 -3.50
CA CYS A 103 -2.39 7.09 -4.16
C CYS A 103 -2.47 5.77 -4.93
N LYS A 104 -1.68 4.78 -4.52
CA LYS A 104 -1.76 3.41 -5.06
C LYS A 104 -2.87 2.61 -4.39
N ILE A 105 -3.16 2.91 -3.12
CA ILE A 105 -4.36 2.44 -2.42
C ILE A 105 -5.18 3.63 -1.94
N PHE A 106 -6.50 3.47 -1.90
CA PHE A 106 -7.49 4.51 -1.56
C PHE A 106 -7.49 5.73 -2.51
N ARG A 107 -8.64 6.38 -2.65
CA ARG A 107 -8.84 7.44 -3.64
C ARG A 107 -8.28 8.78 -3.14
N ASP A 108 -7.58 9.48 -4.01
CA ASP A 108 -7.34 10.91 -3.83
C ASP A 108 -8.65 11.72 -3.96
N PRO A 109 -9.02 12.58 -2.98
CA PRO A 109 -10.20 13.45 -3.06
C PRO A 109 -10.15 14.44 -4.24
N ASN A 110 -8.97 14.77 -4.77
CA ASN A 110 -8.81 15.64 -5.94
C ASN A 110 -8.97 14.88 -7.27
N GLY A 111 -9.30 13.59 -7.25
CA GLY A 111 -9.57 12.81 -8.46
C GLY A 111 -8.34 12.41 -9.27
N VAL A 112 -7.12 12.79 -8.85
CA VAL A 112 -5.87 12.38 -9.49
C VAL A 112 -5.48 10.98 -8.98
N ASN A 113 -6.17 9.96 -9.48
CA ASN A 113 -5.64 8.60 -9.48
C ASN A 113 -5.50 8.20 -10.95
N ASP A 114 -4.33 7.67 -11.33
CA ASP A 114 -3.97 7.27 -12.68
C ASP A 114 -5.16 6.79 -13.52
N VAL A 115 -5.29 7.43 -14.68
CA VAL A 115 -6.36 7.34 -15.68
C VAL A 115 -6.59 5.88 -16.10
N VAL A 116 -7.50 5.17 -15.44
CA VAL A 116 -8.24 4.04 -16.04
C VAL A 116 -9.66 4.09 -15.49
N THR A 117 -10.63 4.16 -16.41
CA THR A 117 -12.11 4.22 -16.23
C THR A 117 -12.78 5.60 -16.24
N LYS A 118 -12.66 6.31 -17.36
CA LYS A 118 -13.84 6.88 -18.04
C LYS A 118 -13.77 6.52 -19.52
N GLY A 119 -14.79 5.81 -20.00
CA GLY A 119 -14.95 5.54 -21.43
C GLY A 119 -15.43 4.13 -21.73
N HIS A 120 -16.69 3.84 -21.44
CA HIS A 120 -17.60 3.04 -22.28
C HIS A 120 -19.02 3.33 -21.81
N SER A 121 -19.55 4.46 -22.28
CA SER A 121 -20.98 4.75 -22.29
C SER A 121 -21.23 5.61 -23.52
N SER A 122 -21.41 4.94 -24.65
CA SER A 122 -22.22 5.34 -25.81
C SER A 122 -22.42 4.09 -26.65
#